data_AF-A0A1S7S9D2-F1
#
_entry.id   AF-A0A1S7S9D2-F1
#
_cell.length_a   1.000
_cell.length_b   1.000
_cell.length_c   1.000
_cell.angle_alpha   90.00
_cell.angle_beta   90.00
_cell.angle_gamma   90.00
#
_symmetry.space_group_name_H-M   'P 1'
#
loop_
_entity.id
_entity.type
_entity.pdbx_description
1 polymer ?
#
loop_
_entity_poly.entity_id
_entity_poly.type
_entity_poly.pdbx_seq_one_letter_code
_entity_poly.pdbx_strand_id
1 'polypeptide(L)'
;MELNSEKRQEVLSKLREEQRTGGAARLYAVVDASRARMIIPPALQAMTDKVACLYRGNALEEFGDDTAWVAEMTSDESVLQWLIDKGFGRRWSVFLRTAHALEDVVRHLRKFTVVKDSEGTIHFFRYYDPRTLRQYLPVLTSEQAAVFFKGIECFYCENDLKAGELLKFRFEGGIVHRAIAVPAHGASQTKAVERISS
;
A
#
# COMPACT_ATOMS: atom_id res chain seq x y z
N MET A 1 -14.58 -7.49 -13.82
CA MET A 1 -14.82 -6.36 -14.74
C MET A 1 -13.47 -5.70 -14.95
N GLU A 2 -12.95 -5.70 -16.18
CA GLU A 2 -11.69 -4.98 -16.45
C GLU A 2 -11.89 -3.49 -16.20
N LEU A 3 -10.94 -2.89 -15.48
CA LEU A 3 -10.97 -1.46 -15.25
C LEU A 3 -10.73 -0.74 -16.58
N ASN A 4 -11.49 0.31 -16.89
CA ASN A 4 -11.29 1.08 -18.13
C ASN A 4 -9.98 1.90 -18.05
N SER A 5 -9.46 2.33 -19.21
CA SER A 5 -8.21 3.08 -19.31
C SER A 5 -8.27 4.45 -18.63
N GLU A 6 -9.39 5.15 -18.77
CA GLU A 6 -9.65 6.44 -18.11
C GLU A 6 -9.45 6.33 -16.60
N LYS A 7 -9.95 5.26 -15.99
CA LYS A 7 -9.89 5.12 -14.54
C LYS A 7 -8.51 4.79 -14.01
N ARG A 8 -7.75 3.98 -14.75
CA ARG A 8 -6.31 3.79 -14.46
C ARG A 8 -5.58 5.13 -14.52
N GLN A 9 -5.90 5.97 -15.52
CA GLN A 9 -5.29 7.28 -15.66
C GLN A 9 -5.62 8.22 -14.51
N GLU A 10 -6.87 8.23 -14.02
CA GLU A 10 -7.23 9.02 -12.83
C GLU A 10 -6.45 8.59 -11.57
N VAL A 11 -6.37 7.29 -11.31
CA VAL A 11 -5.63 6.74 -10.16
C VAL A 11 -4.14 7.09 -10.26
N LEU A 12 -3.56 6.91 -11.45
CA LEU A 12 -2.18 7.24 -11.73
C LEU A 12 -1.89 8.73 -11.54
N SER A 13 -2.74 9.60 -12.10
CA SER A 13 -2.65 11.05 -11.90
C SER A 13 -2.71 11.42 -10.42
N LYS A 14 -3.61 10.78 -9.65
CA LYS A 14 -3.71 11.05 -8.22
C LYS A 14 -2.45 10.64 -7.45
N LEU A 15 -1.88 9.48 -7.75
CA LEU A 15 -0.65 9.03 -7.07
C LEU A 15 0.58 9.85 -7.49
N ARG A 16 0.66 10.30 -8.75
CA ARG A 16 1.67 11.27 -9.21
C ARG A 16 1.61 12.59 -8.46
N GLU A 17 0.41 13.10 -8.22
CA GLU A 17 0.21 14.31 -7.41
C GLU A 17 0.78 14.11 -5.99
N GLU A 18 0.49 12.97 -5.36
CA GLU A 18 0.98 12.65 -4.02
C GLU A 18 2.50 12.45 -3.98
N GLN A 19 3.09 11.88 -5.03
CA GLN A 19 4.54 11.75 -5.19
C GLN A 19 5.23 13.10 -5.31
N ARG A 20 4.62 14.06 -6.03
CA ARG A 20 5.17 15.40 -6.28
C ARG A 20 4.79 16.41 -5.21
N THR A 21 3.93 16.02 -4.25
CA THR A 21 3.53 16.90 -3.15
C THR A 21 4.77 17.24 -2.33
N GLY A 22 5.05 18.54 -2.19
CA GLY A 22 6.28 19.01 -1.55
C GLY A 22 6.48 18.56 -0.11
N GLY A 23 7.72 18.66 0.36
CA GLY A 23 8.15 18.23 1.69
C GLY A 23 9.22 17.14 1.63
N ALA A 24 9.55 16.56 2.79
CA ALA A 24 10.51 15.46 2.87
C ALA A 24 9.87 14.08 2.56
N ALA A 25 8.54 14.02 2.43
CA ALA A 25 7.81 12.79 2.24
C ALA A 25 7.93 12.25 0.82
N ARG A 26 7.99 10.93 0.71
CA ARG A 26 8.11 10.18 -0.54
C ARG A 26 6.98 9.17 -0.63
N LEU A 27 6.61 8.81 -1.85
CA LEU A 27 5.64 7.76 -2.11
C LEU A 27 6.38 6.43 -2.27
N TYR A 28 5.91 5.41 -1.55
CA TYR A 28 6.38 4.03 -1.68
C TYR A 28 5.22 3.12 -2.08
N ALA A 29 5.52 2.05 -2.79
CA ALA A 29 4.62 0.93 -3.01
C ALA A 29 5.11 -0.29 -2.21
N VAL A 30 4.20 -0.95 -1.50
CA VAL A 30 4.43 -2.28 -0.92
C VAL A 30 3.71 -3.27 -1.83
N VAL A 31 4.48 -4.07 -2.56
CA VAL A 31 4.06 -4.90 -3.68
C VAL A 31 4.09 -6.37 -3.28
N ASP A 32 2.94 -7.02 -3.37
CA ASP A 32 2.72 -8.43 -3.03
C ASP A 32 3.25 -9.34 -4.15
N ALA A 33 4.49 -9.85 -4.02
CA ALA A 33 5.12 -10.71 -5.02
C ALA A 33 4.34 -12.00 -5.26
N SER A 34 3.59 -12.49 -4.26
CA SER A 34 2.81 -13.71 -4.42
C SER A 34 1.71 -13.61 -5.49
N ARG A 35 1.36 -12.39 -5.92
CA ARG A 35 0.34 -12.15 -6.96
C ARG A 35 0.84 -12.48 -8.36
N ALA A 36 2.15 -12.41 -8.57
CA ALA A 36 2.80 -12.78 -9.82
C ALA A 36 4.28 -13.05 -9.56
N ARG A 37 4.56 -14.20 -8.90
CA ARG A 37 5.87 -14.60 -8.36
C ARG A 37 7.02 -14.46 -9.35
N MET A 38 6.79 -14.88 -10.60
CA MET A 38 7.79 -14.86 -11.68
C MET A 38 7.95 -13.51 -12.37
N ILE A 39 7.08 -12.53 -12.08
CA ILE A 39 7.04 -11.24 -12.79
C ILE A 39 7.44 -10.10 -11.84
N ILE A 40 6.88 -10.06 -10.63
CA ILE A 40 6.98 -8.88 -9.77
C ILE A 40 8.41 -8.60 -9.30
N PRO A 41 9.10 -9.53 -8.60
CA PRO A 41 10.46 -9.25 -8.14
C PRO A 41 11.44 -8.93 -9.28
N PRO A 42 11.50 -9.72 -10.38
CA PRO A 42 12.41 -9.41 -11.49
C PRO A 42 12.11 -8.06 -12.16
N ALA A 43 10.83 -7.72 -12.37
CA ALA A 43 10.46 -6.45 -12.99
C ALA A 43 10.83 -5.26 -12.11
N LEU A 44 10.55 -5.33 -10.80
CA LEU A 44 10.92 -4.27 -9.87
C LEU A 44 12.43 -4.05 -9.83
N GLN A 45 13.21 -5.12 -9.71
CA GLN A 45 14.67 -5.06 -9.66
C GLN A 45 15.30 -4.58 -10.97
N ALA A 46 14.64 -4.81 -12.11
CA ALA A 46 15.08 -4.30 -13.41
C ALA A 46 14.75 -2.80 -13.61
N MET A 47 13.68 -2.28 -12.99
CA MET A 47 13.23 -0.90 -13.18
C MET A 47 13.88 0.10 -12.22
N THR A 48 14.31 -0.33 -11.01
CA THR A 48 14.85 0.60 -10.01
C THR A 48 15.84 -0.07 -9.06
N ASP A 49 16.79 0.72 -8.54
CA ASP A 49 17.66 0.35 -7.42
C ASP A 49 17.05 0.72 -6.06
N LYS A 50 15.96 1.51 -6.03
CA LYS A 50 15.24 1.94 -4.81
C LYS A 50 14.17 0.94 -4.42
N VAL A 51 14.56 -0.34 -4.34
CA VAL A 51 13.66 -1.43 -4.01
C VAL A 51 14.30 -2.42 -3.04
N ALA A 52 13.52 -2.90 -2.08
CA ALA A 52 13.99 -3.85 -1.09
C ALA A 52 12.86 -4.78 -0.62
N CYS A 53 13.18 -6.05 -0.42
CA CYS A 53 12.25 -7.03 0.11
C CYS A 53 12.03 -6.84 1.61
N LEU A 54 10.84 -7.19 2.12
CA LEU A 54 10.59 -7.29 3.56
C LEU A 54 11.40 -8.42 4.21
N TYR A 55 11.80 -9.44 3.47
CA TYR A 55 12.72 -10.48 3.95
C TYR A 55 14.18 -10.18 3.57
N ARG A 56 15.12 -10.77 4.31
CA ARG A 56 16.58 -10.59 4.13
C ARG A 56 17.30 -11.92 4.32
N GLY A 57 18.52 -12.02 3.78
CA GLY A 57 19.35 -13.22 3.89
C GLY A 57 18.65 -14.45 3.29
N ASN A 58 18.80 -15.61 3.92
CA ASN A 58 18.22 -16.86 3.43
C ASN A 58 16.71 -16.79 3.21
N ALA A 59 15.97 -16.06 4.06
CA ALA A 59 14.52 -15.91 3.89
C ALA A 59 14.13 -15.10 2.64
N LEU A 60 15.01 -14.22 2.16
CA LEU A 60 14.82 -13.54 0.87
C LEU A 60 15.02 -14.51 -0.29
N GLU A 61 16.04 -15.35 -0.23
CA GLU A 61 16.33 -16.34 -1.28
C GLU A 61 15.21 -17.37 -1.38
N GLU A 62 14.67 -17.81 -0.25
CA GLU A 62 13.66 -18.87 -0.18
C GLU A 62 12.23 -18.36 -0.42
N PHE A 63 11.89 -17.16 0.09
CA PHE A 63 10.51 -16.66 0.08
C PHE A 63 10.35 -15.30 -0.59
N GLY A 64 11.37 -14.79 -1.29
CA GLY A 64 11.36 -13.49 -1.93
C GLY A 64 10.26 -13.32 -2.97
N ASP A 65 9.83 -14.41 -3.61
CA ASP A 65 8.74 -14.42 -4.58
C ASP A 65 7.35 -14.64 -3.93
N ASP A 66 7.30 -14.94 -2.62
CA ASP A 66 6.09 -15.19 -1.84
C ASP A 66 5.97 -14.26 -0.61
N THR A 67 6.39 -13.02 -0.78
CA THR A 67 6.34 -11.96 0.25
C THR A 67 6.12 -10.59 -0.40
N ALA A 68 6.30 -9.51 0.37
CA ALA A 68 6.21 -8.15 -0.15
C ALA A 68 7.56 -7.50 -0.42
N TRP A 69 7.62 -6.70 -1.47
CA TRP A 69 8.71 -5.80 -1.81
C TRP A 69 8.30 -4.35 -1.65
N VAL A 70 9.20 -3.49 -1.19
CA VAL A 70 8.97 -2.06 -1.03
C VAL A 70 9.78 -1.33 -2.08
N ALA A 71 9.13 -0.58 -2.96
CA ALA A 71 9.77 0.25 -3.98
C ALA A 71 9.46 1.73 -3.73
N GLU A 72 10.46 2.60 -3.84
CA GLU A 72 10.28 4.05 -3.85
C GLU A 72 9.80 4.52 -5.23
N MET A 73 8.81 5.40 -5.27
CA MET A 73 8.37 6.01 -6.53
C MET A 73 9.31 7.16 -6.88
N THR A 74 10.21 6.93 -7.83
CA THR A 74 11.19 7.89 -8.36
C THR A 74 10.59 8.76 -9.47
N SER A 75 11.28 9.86 -9.81
CA SER A 75 10.80 10.84 -10.81
C SER A 75 10.66 10.30 -12.24
N ASP A 76 11.23 9.14 -12.56
CA ASP A 76 11.01 8.48 -13.86
C ASP A 76 9.63 7.80 -13.96
N GLU A 77 8.96 7.60 -12.82
CA GLU A 77 7.58 7.08 -12.69
C GLU A 77 7.33 5.70 -13.32
N SER A 78 8.38 4.99 -13.74
CA SER A 78 8.27 3.71 -14.46
C SER A 78 7.60 2.63 -13.61
N VAL A 79 8.02 2.50 -12.35
CA VAL A 79 7.44 1.56 -11.38
C VAL A 79 5.98 1.90 -11.10
N LEU A 80 5.66 3.19 -10.89
CA LEU A 80 4.29 3.62 -10.62
C LEU A 80 3.37 3.32 -11.80
N GLN A 81 3.76 3.69 -13.01
CA GLN A 81 3.03 3.43 -14.24
C GLN A 81 2.77 1.92 -14.40
N TRP A 82 3.81 1.09 -14.24
CA TRP A 82 3.70 -0.37 -14.37
C TRP A 82 2.76 -0.99 -13.33
N LEU A 83 2.85 -0.56 -12.07
CA LEU A 83 1.96 -1.02 -10.99
C LEU A 83 0.50 -0.68 -11.29
N ILE A 84 0.22 0.51 -11.84
CA ILE A 84 -1.16 0.88 -12.19
C ILE A 84 -1.67 0.12 -13.42
N ASP A 85 -0.85 -0.01 -14.46
CA ASP A 85 -1.25 -0.66 -15.71
C ASP A 85 -1.48 -2.17 -15.53
N LYS A 86 -0.63 -2.84 -14.75
CA LYS A 86 -0.63 -4.30 -14.63
C LYS A 86 -1.25 -4.80 -13.33
N GLY A 87 -1.20 -4.01 -12.27
CA GLY A 87 -1.49 -4.44 -10.90
C GLY A 87 -2.74 -3.83 -10.27
N PHE A 88 -3.20 -2.66 -10.71
CA PHE A 88 -4.39 -2.04 -10.13
C PHE A 88 -5.68 -2.79 -10.54
N GLY A 89 -6.53 -3.07 -9.55
CA GLY A 89 -7.67 -4.00 -9.61
C GLY A 89 -7.28 -5.47 -9.43
N ARG A 90 -5.98 -5.78 -9.23
CA ARG A 90 -5.45 -7.15 -9.08
C ARG A 90 -4.78 -7.38 -7.74
N ARG A 91 -4.92 -6.45 -6.80
CA ARG A 91 -4.37 -6.53 -5.44
C ARG A 91 -2.86 -6.68 -5.39
N TRP A 92 -2.15 -6.08 -6.35
CA TRP A 92 -0.69 -6.14 -6.41
C TRP A 92 -0.02 -5.28 -5.36
N SER A 93 -0.59 -4.14 -4.99
CA SER A 93 0.10 -3.20 -4.13
C SER A 93 -0.81 -2.35 -3.26
N VAL A 94 -0.23 -1.91 -2.14
CA VAL A 94 -0.68 -0.76 -1.37
C VAL A 94 0.40 0.32 -1.49
N PHE A 95 0.03 1.59 -1.40
CA PHE A 95 0.98 2.69 -1.42
C PHE A 95 0.99 3.37 -0.05
N LEU A 96 2.11 4.02 0.29
CA LEU A 96 2.22 4.80 1.52
C LEU A 96 3.08 6.04 1.30
N ARG A 97 2.81 7.10 2.07
CA ARG A 97 3.60 8.33 2.06
C ARG A 97 4.28 8.56 3.41
N THR A 98 5.58 8.81 3.39
CA THR A 98 6.40 8.97 4.61
C THR A 98 7.69 9.72 4.32
N ALA A 99 8.24 10.42 5.31
CA ALA A 99 9.56 11.04 5.25
C ALA A 99 10.72 10.04 5.53
N HIS A 100 10.39 8.80 5.90
CA HIS A 100 11.39 7.75 6.09
C HIS A 100 12.08 7.36 4.79
N ALA A 101 13.38 7.06 4.87
CA ALA A 101 14.11 6.44 3.76
C ALA A 101 13.70 4.97 3.60
N LEU A 102 13.93 4.39 2.41
CA LEU A 102 13.54 3.02 2.07
C LEU A 102 13.90 1.98 3.15
N GLU A 103 15.11 2.02 3.69
CA GLU A 103 15.54 1.09 4.73
C GLU A 103 14.71 1.19 6.01
N ASP A 104 14.35 2.42 6.41
CA ASP A 104 13.51 2.69 7.57
C ASP A 104 12.08 2.25 7.33
N VAL A 105 11.55 2.48 6.12
CA VAL A 105 10.23 1.99 5.71
C VAL A 105 10.18 0.46 5.80
N VAL A 106 11.14 -0.24 5.19
CA VAL A 106 11.23 -1.71 5.26
C VAL A 106 11.35 -2.18 6.71
N ARG A 107 12.23 -1.56 7.51
CA ARG A 107 12.41 -1.93 8.92
C ARG A 107 11.14 -1.73 9.74
N HIS A 108 10.40 -0.66 9.49
CA HIS A 108 9.13 -0.38 10.15
C HIS A 108 8.06 -1.41 9.77
N LEU A 109 7.84 -1.58 8.47
CA LEU A 109 6.83 -2.46 7.89
C LEU A 109 7.03 -3.94 8.24
N ARG A 110 8.28 -4.40 8.37
CA ARG A 110 8.61 -5.77 8.79
C ARG A 110 8.08 -6.17 10.17
N LYS A 111 7.83 -5.19 11.06
CA LYS A 111 7.33 -5.48 12.42
C LYS A 111 5.90 -6.03 12.41
N PHE A 112 5.17 -5.82 11.32
CA PHE A 112 3.76 -6.14 11.21
C PHE A 112 3.48 -7.36 10.31
N THR A 113 4.50 -8.08 9.82
CA THR A 113 4.27 -9.26 8.96
C THR A 113 3.82 -10.49 9.74
N VAL A 114 3.90 -10.45 11.07
CA VAL A 114 3.60 -11.56 11.97
C VAL A 114 2.70 -11.06 13.09
N VAL A 115 1.56 -11.72 13.29
CA VAL A 115 0.67 -11.50 14.43
C VAL A 115 0.51 -12.80 15.21
N LYS A 116 0.23 -12.70 16.50
CA LYS A 116 -0.08 -13.85 17.36
C LYS A 116 -1.55 -13.77 17.77
N ASP A 117 -2.25 -14.90 17.72
CA ASP A 117 -3.60 -14.99 18.26
C ASP A 117 -3.61 -15.24 19.78
N SER A 118 -4.81 -15.40 20.34
CA SER A 118 -5.03 -15.64 21.77
C SER A 118 -4.42 -16.95 22.29
N GLU A 119 -4.18 -17.91 21.41
CA GLU A 119 -3.56 -19.20 21.73
C GLU A 119 -2.03 -19.17 21.54
N GLY A 120 -1.49 -18.05 21.06
CA GLY A 120 -0.07 -17.87 20.77
C GLY A 120 0.35 -18.38 19.39
N THR A 121 -0.60 -18.83 18.56
CA THR A 121 -0.34 -19.28 17.19
C THR A 121 0.10 -18.09 16.35
N ILE A 122 1.17 -18.29 15.59
CA ILE A 122 1.72 -17.28 14.69
C ILE A 122 0.97 -17.29 13.37
N HIS A 123 0.46 -16.12 12.96
CA HIS A 123 -0.17 -15.89 11.67
C HIS A 123 0.62 -14.86 10.87
N PHE A 124 0.74 -15.08 9.56
CA PHE A 124 1.32 -14.10 8.65
C PHE A 124 0.28 -13.02 8.33
N PHE A 125 0.57 -11.78 8.75
CA PHE A 125 -0.32 -10.65 8.51
C PHE A 125 0.07 -9.92 7.22
N ARG A 126 -0.70 -10.19 6.16
CA ARG A 126 -0.50 -9.61 4.82
C ARG A 126 -1.18 -8.25 4.70
N TYR A 127 -0.79 -7.27 5.53
CA TYR A 127 -1.32 -5.91 5.47
C TYR A 127 -1.10 -5.24 4.10
N TYR A 128 -0.19 -5.74 3.28
CA TYR A 128 0.09 -5.25 1.94
C TYR A 128 -0.87 -5.80 0.87
N ASP A 129 -1.82 -6.67 1.24
CA ASP A 129 -2.99 -6.96 0.40
C ASP A 129 -4.06 -5.85 0.62
N PRO A 130 -4.56 -5.18 -0.44
CA PRO A 130 -5.57 -4.13 -0.33
C PRO A 130 -6.86 -4.50 0.42
N ARG A 131 -7.32 -5.76 0.31
CA ARG A 131 -8.49 -6.24 1.05
C ARG A 131 -8.18 -6.35 2.53
N THR A 132 -7.07 -6.98 2.88
CA THR A 132 -6.60 -7.10 4.26
C THR A 132 -6.42 -5.71 4.89
N LEU A 133 -5.73 -4.78 4.21
CA LEU A 133 -5.50 -3.43 4.72
C LEU A 133 -6.82 -2.70 4.99
N ARG A 134 -7.76 -2.73 4.04
CA ARG A 134 -9.07 -2.06 4.18
C ARG A 134 -9.88 -2.62 5.35
N GLN A 135 -9.82 -3.93 5.59
CA GLN A 135 -10.55 -4.58 6.68
C GLN A 135 -9.89 -4.33 8.04
N TYR A 136 -8.56 -4.28 8.08
CA TYR A 136 -7.82 -4.24 9.33
C TYR A 136 -7.63 -2.83 9.89
N LEU A 137 -7.31 -1.83 9.05
CA LEU A 137 -7.06 -0.47 9.53
C LEU A 137 -8.23 0.13 10.34
N PRO A 138 -9.51 -0.08 9.98
CA PRO A 138 -10.65 0.42 10.76
C PRO A 138 -10.85 -0.22 12.13
N VAL A 139 -10.32 -1.43 12.36
CA VAL A 139 -10.54 -2.20 13.60
C VAL A 139 -9.34 -2.16 14.54
N LEU A 140 -8.29 -1.44 14.17
CA LEU A 140 -7.15 -1.20 15.05
C LEU A 140 -7.58 -0.33 16.24
N THR A 141 -7.09 -0.68 17.44
CA THR A 141 -7.17 0.25 18.57
C THR A 141 -6.34 1.50 18.28
N SER A 142 -6.62 2.59 18.99
CA SER A 142 -5.87 3.85 18.87
C SER A 142 -4.36 3.64 19.07
N GLU A 143 -3.97 2.79 20.01
CA GLU A 143 -2.58 2.44 20.31
C GLU A 143 -1.94 1.63 19.18
N GLN A 144 -2.66 0.62 18.67
CA GLN A 144 -2.16 -0.19 17.55
C GLN A 144 -2.01 0.66 16.28
N ALA A 145 -2.98 1.52 15.99
CA ALA A 145 -2.94 2.45 14.87
C ALA A 145 -1.80 3.46 15.02
N ALA A 146 -1.59 4.02 16.22
CA ALA A 146 -0.46 4.92 16.49
C ALA A 146 0.90 4.25 16.23
N VAL A 147 1.04 2.97 16.58
CA VAL A 147 2.25 2.20 16.29
C VAL A 147 2.38 1.91 14.79
N PHE A 148 1.29 1.50 14.12
CA PHE A 148 1.30 1.16 12.70
C PHE A 148 1.61 2.37 11.80
N PHE A 149 1.01 3.53 12.10
CA PHE A 149 1.19 4.78 11.37
C PHE A 149 2.42 5.59 11.84
N LYS A 150 3.24 5.08 12.77
CA LYS A 150 4.38 5.84 13.28
C LYS A 150 5.32 6.26 12.13
N GLY A 151 5.37 7.57 11.88
CA GLY A 151 6.16 8.17 10.80
C GLY A 151 5.56 8.03 9.40
N ILE A 152 4.37 7.44 9.26
CA ILE A 152 3.65 7.30 7.98
C ILE A 152 2.49 8.30 7.96
N GLU A 153 2.47 9.16 6.95
CA GLU A 153 1.44 10.19 6.79
C GLU A 153 0.11 9.59 6.34
N CYS A 154 0.16 8.66 5.40
CA CYS A 154 -1.03 8.00 4.86
C CYS A 154 -0.71 6.71 4.11
N PHE A 155 -1.75 5.88 3.95
CA PHE A 155 -1.76 4.74 3.04
C PHE A 155 -2.80 4.95 1.94
N TYR A 156 -2.57 4.32 0.79
CA TYR A 156 -3.52 4.19 -0.30
C TYR A 156 -3.67 2.74 -0.72
N CYS A 157 -4.88 2.33 -1.07
CA CYS A 157 -5.11 1.03 -1.68
C CYS A 157 -6.34 1.05 -2.58
N GLU A 158 -6.41 0.12 -3.52
CA GLU A 158 -7.62 -0.12 -4.30
C GLU A 158 -8.77 -0.60 -3.40
N ASN A 159 -10.00 -0.22 -3.76
CA ASN A 159 -11.19 -0.78 -3.14
C ASN A 159 -11.63 -2.04 -3.90
N ASP A 160 -11.41 -3.23 -3.32
CA ASP A 160 -11.86 -4.48 -3.96
C ASP A 160 -13.39 -4.68 -3.93
N LEU A 161 -14.14 -3.82 -3.23
CA LEU A 161 -15.62 -3.83 -3.25
C LEU A 161 -16.20 -2.94 -4.36
N LYS A 162 -15.45 -1.92 -4.80
CA LYS A 162 -15.86 -0.97 -5.84
C LYS A 162 -14.70 -0.72 -6.80
N ALA A 163 -14.72 -1.44 -7.92
CA ALA A 163 -13.66 -1.37 -8.91
C ALA A 163 -13.39 0.07 -9.36
N GLY A 164 -12.11 0.45 -9.38
CA GLY A 164 -11.67 1.78 -9.79
C GLY A 164 -11.60 2.81 -8.67
N GLU A 165 -12.08 2.50 -7.46
CA GLU A 165 -11.88 3.39 -6.32
C GLU A 165 -10.47 3.26 -5.74
N LEU A 166 -9.86 4.39 -5.42
CA LEU A 166 -8.66 4.50 -4.60
C LEU A 166 -9.05 5.03 -3.23
N LEU A 167 -8.77 4.26 -2.18
CA LEU A 167 -8.97 4.68 -0.80
C LEU A 167 -7.70 5.34 -0.26
N LYS A 168 -7.88 6.30 0.66
CA LYS A 168 -6.81 6.91 1.46
C LYS A 168 -7.12 6.70 2.94
N PHE A 169 -6.12 6.25 3.69
CA PHE A 169 -6.17 6.09 5.14
C PHE A 169 -5.17 7.02 5.81
N ARG A 170 -5.59 7.69 6.90
CA ARG A 170 -4.75 8.55 7.73
C ARG A 170 -5.05 8.29 9.20
N PHE A 171 -4.06 8.48 10.06
CA PHE A 171 -4.25 8.44 11.51
C PHE A 171 -4.11 9.84 12.09
N GLU A 172 -5.18 10.35 12.69
CA GLU A 172 -5.23 11.71 13.23
C GLU A 172 -6.17 11.75 14.45
N GLY A 173 -5.72 12.38 15.54
CA GLY A 173 -6.51 12.52 16.75
C GLY A 173 -6.86 11.19 17.43
N GLY A 174 -6.01 10.16 17.27
CA GLY A 174 -6.26 8.83 17.83
C GLY A 174 -7.18 7.95 16.98
N ILE A 175 -7.61 8.40 15.80
CA ILE A 175 -8.59 7.69 14.96
C ILE A 175 -8.02 7.47 13.56
N VAL A 176 -8.31 6.32 12.98
CA VAL A 176 -8.04 6.05 11.56
C VAL A 176 -9.18 6.60 10.70
N HIS A 177 -8.87 7.61 9.89
CA HIS A 177 -9.78 8.20 8.92
C HIS A 177 -9.65 7.51 7.57
N ARG A 178 -10.78 7.15 6.96
CA ARG A 178 -10.88 6.66 5.58
C ARG A 178 -11.51 7.73 4.69
N ALA A 179 -10.95 7.93 3.51
CA ALA A 179 -11.53 8.77 2.46
C ALA A 179 -11.40 8.10 1.09
N ILE A 180 -12.28 8.48 0.16
CA ILE A 180 -12.18 8.11 -1.24
C ILE A 180 -11.30 9.16 -1.93
N ALA A 181 -10.09 8.76 -2.34
CA ALA A 181 -9.16 9.63 -3.08
C ALA A 181 -9.49 9.70 -4.57
N VAL A 182 -10.01 8.60 -5.13
CA VAL A 182 -10.56 8.52 -6.49
C VAL A 182 -11.87 7.72 -6.41
N PRO A 183 -13.03 8.28 -6.79
CA PRO A 183 -14.34 7.62 -6.69
C PRO A 183 -14.53 6.56 -7.78
N ALA A 184 -15.52 5.66 -7.68
CA ALA A 184 -15.84 4.75 -8.78
C ALA A 184 -16.38 5.54 -9.99
N HIS A 185 -16.38 4.92 -11.18
CA HIS A 185 -17.01 5.53 -12.35
C HIS A 185 -18.49 5.84 -12.07
N GLY A 186 -18.93 7.07 -12.39
CA GLY A 186 -20.31 7.52 -12.17
C GLY A 186 -20.68 7.91 -10.72
N ALA A 187 -19.74 7.82 -9.77
CA ALA A 187 -19.98 8.28 -8.38
C ALA A 187 -19.60 9.76 -8.21
N SER A 188 -20.56 10.59 -7.82
CA SER A 188 -20.31 12.00 -7.45
C SER A 188 -19.39 12.09 -6.22
N GLN A 189 -18.54 13.11 -6.15
CA GLN A 189 -17.67 13.40 -4.99
C GLN A 189 -18.50 13.86 -3.78
N THR A 190 -19.24 12.96 -3.16
CA THR A 190 -19.71 13.20 -1.80
C THR A 190 -18.54 12.90 -0.88
N LYS A 191 -18.02 13.92 -0.18
CA LYS A 191 -17.05 13.76 0.92
C LYS A 191 -17.66 12.86 2.00
N ALA A 192 -17.56 11.54 1.83
CA ALA A 192 -17.85 10.58 2.87
C ALA A 192 -16.63 10.51 3.78
N VAL A 193 -16.53 11.46 4.72
CA VAL A 193 -15.80 11.24 5.96
C VAL A 193 -16.67 10.32 6.79
N GLU A 194 -16.61 9.02 6.51
CA GLU A 194 -17.20 8.04 7.41
C GLU A 194 -16.33 8.01 8.66
N ARG A 195 -16.82 8.65 9.73
CA ARG A 195 -16.35 8.38 11.08
C ARG A 195 -16.62 6.92 11.36
N ILE A 196 -15.56 6.14 11.53
CA ILE A 196 -15.67 4.79 12.06
C ILE A 196 -15.52 4.95 13.56
N SER A 197 -16.65 5.08 14.24
CA SER A 197 -16.74 5.10 15.70
C SER A 197 -16.55 3.68 16.25
N SER A 198 -15.76 3.62 17.31
CA SER A 198 -15.34 2.54 18.21
C SER A 198 -16.12 1.23 18.21
#